data_AF-A0A2M8NHI4-F1
#
_entry.id   AF-A0A2M8NHI4-F1
#
_cell.length_a   1.000
_cell.length_b   1.000
_cell.length_c   1.000
_cell.angle_alpha   90.00
_cell.angle_beta   90.00
_cell.angle_gamma   90.00
#
_symmetry.space_group_name_H-M   'P 1'
#
loop_
_entity.id
_entity.type
_entity.pdbx_description
1 polymer ?
#
loop_
_entity_poly.entity_id
_entity_poly.type
_entity_poly.pdbx_seq_one_letter_code
_entity_poly.pdbx_strand_id
1 'polypeptide(L)'
;MRTILDFLTRTRGKKRLTVSDAITYAYLMLGTLVMFGPIVWLVMSSFKPQAELSRFPPRFLPYRQDTAVVEGYDNPLPLFEVTFE
;
A
#
# COMPACT_ATOMS: atom_id res chain seq x y z
N MET A 1 -10.49 -35.15 -21.79
CA MET A 1 -10.97 -34.68 -20.47
C MET A 1 -10.70 -33.18 -20.40
N ARG A 2 -11.71 -32.35 -20.11
CA ARG A 2 -11.46 -30.94 -19.79
C ARG A 2 -11.08 -30.85 -18.32
N THR A 3 -9.94 -30.23 -18.05
CA THR A 3 -9.43 -30.04 -16.69
C THR A 3 -10.21 -28.94 -15.98
N ILE A 4 -10.19 -28.93 -14.64
CA ILE A 4 -10.83 -27.88 -13.82
C ILE A 4 -10.24 -26.49 -14.17
N LEU A 5 -8.96 -26.44 -14.55
CA LEU A 5 -8.28 -25.24 -15.01
C LEU A 5 -8.95 -24.63 -16.26
N ASP A 6 -9.32 -25.47 -17.24
CA ASP A 6 -10.02 -25.04 -18.47
C ASP A 6 -11.39 -24.40 -18.20
N PHE A 7 -12.02 -24.76 -17.07
CA PHE A 7 -13.27 -24.15 -16.63
C PHE A 7 -13.03 -22.80 -15.96
N LEU A 8 -12.02 -22.70 -15.09
CA LEU A 8 -11.70 -21.48 -14.32
C LEU A 8 -11.17 -20.34 -15.20
N THR A 9 -10.43 -20.64 -16.27
CA THR A 9 -9.83 -19.61 -17.15
C THR A 9 -10.70 -19.28 -18.36
N ARG A 10 -11.96 -19.72 -18.40
CA ARG A 10 -12.81 -19.61 -19.57
C ARG A 10 -13.43 -18.21 -19.69
N THR A 11 -12.97 -17.44 -20.67
CA THR A 11 -13.55 -16.14 -21.03
C THR A 11 -14.61 -16.27 -22.13
N ARG A 12 -15.53 -15.30 -22.23
CA ARG A 12 -16.59 -15.33 -23.26
C ARG A 12 -15.98 -15.33 -24.66
N GLY A 13 -14.95 -14.51 -24.86
CA GLY A 13 -14.17 -14.53 -26.09
C GLY A 13 -13.24 -15.74 -26.13
N LYS A 14 -13.53 -16.70 -27.01
CA LYS A 14 -12.79 -17.98 -27.12
C LYS A 14 -11.31 -17.82 -27.52
N LYS A 15 -10.95 -16.75 -28.24
CA LYS A 15 -9.57 -16.48 -28.74
C LYS A 15 -9.01 -15.10 -28.36
N ARG A 16 -9.86 -14.16 -27.94
CA ARG A 16 -9.50 -12.77 -27.57
C ARG A 16 -10.47 -12.29 -26.51
N LEU A 17 -10.01 -11.46 -25.57
CA LEU A 17 -10.88 -10.82 -24.59
C LEU A 17 -11.88 -9.90 -25.31
N THR A 18 -13.16 -10.05 -24.98
CA THR A 18 -14.21 -9.15 -25.46
C THR A 18 -14.23 -7.90 -24.58
N VAL A 19 -14.80 -6.79 -25.06
CA VAL A 19 -14.99 -5.57 -24.24
C VAL A 19 -15.74 -5.88 -22.93
N SER A 20 -16.76 -6.76 -22.99
CA SER A 20 -17.46 -7.21 -21.78
C SER A 20 -16.54 -7.94 -20.79
N ASP A 21 -15.65 -8.81 -21.27
CA ASP A 21 -14.69 -9.53 -20.42
C ASP A 21 -13.74 -8.52 -19.76
N ALA A 22 -13.28 -7.50 -20.51
CA ALA A 22 -12.42 -6.44 -19.99
C ALA A 22 -13.12 -5.60 -18.91
N ILE A 23 -14.38 -5.21 -19.12
CA ILE A 23 -15.18 -4.48 -18.12
C ILE A 23 -15.37 -5.32 -16.85
N THR A 24 -15.72 -6.60 -17.00
CA THR A 24 -15.86 -7.52 -15.86
C THR A 24 -14.58 -7.62 -15.06
N TYR A 25 -13.44 -7.82 -15.71
CA TYR A 25 -12.16 -7.91 -15.00
C TYR A 25 -11.72 -6.58 -14.39
N ALA A 26 -11.97 -5.45 -15.05
CA ALA A 26 -11.71 -4.13 -14.47
C ALA A 26 -12.54 -3.91 -13.20
N TYR A 27 -13.83 -4.28 -13.22
CA TYR A 27 -14.72 -4.19 -12.07
C TYR A 27 -14.25 -5.09 -10.91
N LEU A 28 -13.89 -6.35 -11.19
CA LEU A 28 -13.39 -7.28 -10.18
C LEU A 28 -12.05 -6.84 -9.60
N MET A 29 -11.14 -6.33 -10.44
CA MET A 29 -9.87 -5.78 -10.01
C MET A 29 -10.08 -4.55 -9.12
N LEU A 30 -10.95 -3.62 -9.51
CA LEU A 30 -11.27 -2.45 -8.72
C LEU A 30 -11.86 -2.84 -7.35
N GLY A 31 -12.82 -3.77 -7.33
CA GLY A 31 -13.38 -4.29 -6.09
C GLY A 31 -12.31 -4.90 -5.18
N THR A 32 -11.40 -5.68 -5.76
CA THR A 32 -10.27 -6.28 -5.04
C THR A 32 -9.34 -5.19 -4.48
N LEU A 33 -8.95 -4.19 -5.28
CA LEU A 33 -8.09 -3.10 -4.83
C LEU A 33 -8.74 -2.29 -3.70
N VAL A 34 -10.05 -2.06 -3.75
CA VAL A 34 -10.79 -1.38 -2.68
C VAL A 34 -10.82 -2.23 -1.41
N MET A 35 -11.08 -3.54 -1.53
CA MET A 35 -11.13 -4.45 -0.38
C MET A 35 -9.77 -4.67 0.28
N PHE A 36 -8.70 -4.79 -0.52
CA PHE A 36 -7.34 -5.04 -0.03
C PHE A 36 -6.55 -3.77 0.25
N GLY A 37 -7.01 -2.60 -0.19
CA GLY A 37 -6.37 -1.31 0.08
C GLY A 37 -6.05 -1.08 1.57
N PRO A 38 -6.99 -1.30 2.50
CA PRO A 38 -6.74 -1.19 3.94
C PRO A 38 -5.67 -2.17 4.45
N ILE A 39 -5.58 -3.37 3.87
CA ILE A 39 -4.58 -4.37 4.24
C ILE A 39 -3.20 -3.91 3.79
N VAL A 40 -3.06 -3.42 2.55
CA VAL A 40 -1.80 -2.84 2.07
C VAL A 40 -1.37 -1.67 2.94
N TRP A 41 -2.31 -0.79 3.30
CA TRP A 41 -2.06 0.30 4.24
C TRP A 41 -1.56 -0.18 5.61
N LEU A 42 -2.18 -1.22 6.14
CA LEU A 42 -1.79 -1.83 7.42
C LEU A 42 -0.37 -2.41 7.34
N VAL A 43 -0.06 -3.17 6.28
CA VAL A 43 1.29 -3.73 6.05
C VAL A 43 2.32 -2.61 5.98
N MET A 44 2.07 -1.56 5.17
CA MET A 44 2.95 -0.39 5.10
C MET A 44 3.11 0.31 6.45
N SER A 45 2.06 0.36 7.25
CA SER A 45 2.09 0.97 8.59
C SER A 45 2.85 0.12 9.61
N SER A 46 2.91 -1.21 9.45
CA SER A 46 3.69 -2.10 10.32
C SER A 46 5.21 -1.83 10.26
N PHE A 47 5.70 -1.25 9.16
CA PHE A 47 7.09 -0.84 9.02
C PHE A 47 7.41 0.54 9.62
N LYS A 48 6.39 1.30 10.05
CA LYS A 48 6.55 2.64 10.63
C LYS A 48 6.91 2.57 12.12
N PRO A 49 7.82 3.43 12.62
CA PRO A 49 8.05 3.59 14.05
C PRO A 49 6.79 4.05 14.80
N GLN A 50 6.68 3.73 16.09
CA GLN A 50 5.53 4.13 16.92
C GLN A 50 5.30 5.65 16.93
N ALA A 51 6.38 6.44 16.93
CA ALA A 51 6.31 7.90 16.87
C ALA A 51 5.71 8.45 15.55
N GLU A 52 5.77 7.68 14.46
CA GLU A 52 5.18 8.06 13.17
C GLU A 52 3.70 7.66 13.05
N LEU A 53 3.18 6.81 13.96
CA LEU A 53 1.75 6.44 13.97
C LEU A 53 0.86 7.57 14.48
N SER A 54 1.39 8.43 15.35
CA SER A 54 0.70 9.61 15.89
C SER A 54 0.95 10.90 15.08
N ARG A 55 1.76 10.83 14.02
CA ARG A 55 2.12 12.00 13.20
C ARG A 55 0.97 12.40 12.28
N PHE A 56 0.60 13.69 12.30
CA PHE A 56 -0.35 14.27 11.36
C PHE A 56 0.38 15.22 10.39
N PRO A 57 0.14 15.13 9.07
CA PRO A 57 -0.76 14.22 8.37
C PRO A 57 -0.19 12.79 8.19
N PRO A 58 -1.04 11.74 8.14
CA PRO A 58 -0.58 10.37 7.90
C PRO A 58 -0.02 10.20 6.49
N ARG A 59 1.19 9.65 6.38
CA ARG A 59 1.87 9.39 5.10
C ARG A 59 1.73 7.93 4.69
N PHE A 60 1.60 7.63 3.40
CA PHE A 60 1.50 6.24 2.94
C PHE A 60 2.85 5.50 3.06
N LEU A 61 3.93 6.12 2.57
CA LEU A 61 5.28 5.54 2.59
C LEU A 61 5.87 5.53 4.01
N PRO A 62 6.72 4.53 4.34
CA PRO A 62 7.20 4.30 5.70
C PRO A 62 8.48 5.09 5.96
N TYR A 63 8.39 6.42 5.94
CA TYR A 63 9.50 7.30 6.29
C TYR A 63 9.78 7.27 7.79
N ARG A 64 11.04 7.53 8.16
CA ARG A 64 11.46 7.69 9.55
C ARG A 64 12.03 9.09 9.74
N GLN A 65 11.95 9.59 10.97
CA GLN A 65 12.61 10.83 11.34
C GLN A 65 14.10 10.59 11.50
N ASP A 66 14.91 11.45 10.89
CA ASP A 66 16.35 11.43 11.08
C ASP A 66 16.70 11.90 12.50
N THR A 67 17.72 11.26 13.09
CA THR A 67 18.16 11.55 14.45
C THR A 67 19.66 11.80 14.48
N ALA A 68 20.11 12.64 15.40
CA ALA A 68 21.51 12.94 15.62
C ALA A 68 21.88 12.77 17.10
N VAL A 69 23.11 12.36 17.37
CA VAL A 69 23.65 12.31 18.73
C VAL A 69 24.03 13.73 19.14
N VAL A 70 23.50 14.18 20.27
CA VAL A 70 23.77 15.51 20.83
C VAL A 70 24.44 15.33 22.19
N GLU A 71 25.54 16.05 22.40
CA GLU A 71 26.28 15.99 23.66
C GLU A 71 25.37 16.38 24.83
N GLY A 72 25.41 15.60 25.91
CA GLY A 72 24.55 15.78 27.09
C GLY A 72 23.19 15.08 27.04
N TYR A 73 22.86 14.35 25.97
CA TYR A 73 21.66 13.52 25.88
C TYR A 73 21.99 12.04 25.74
N ASP A 74 21.34 11.19 26.54
CA ASP A 74 21.54 9.73 26.53
C ASP A 74 20.97 9.05 25.27
N ASN A 75 19.97 9.67 24.63
CA ASN A 75 19.29 9.14 23.45
C ASN A 75 19.46 10.09 22.25
N PRO A 76 19.57 9.55 21.02
CA PRO A 76 19.65 10.38 19.81
C PRO A 76 18.37 11.20 19.64
N LEU A 77 18.53 12.48 19.28
CA LEU A 77 17.45 13.44 19.21
C LEU A 77 16.92 13.60 17.78
N PRO A 78 15.60 13.82 17.60
CA PRO A 78 14.99 14.08 16.30
C PRO A 78 15.46 15.40 15.67
N LEU A 79 15.78 15.36 14.37
CA LEU A 79 16.09 16.57 13.59
C LEU A 79 14.81 17.25 13.10
N PHE A 80 14.83 18.58 13.11
CA PHE A 80 13.75 19.44 12.60
C PHE A 80 14.34 20.53 11.71
N GLU A 81 13.67 20.80 10.59
CA GLU A 81 13.93 21.98 9.77
C GLU A 81 13.08 23.13 10.31
N VAL A 82 13.73 24.18 10.81
CA VAL A 82 13.06 25.33 11.41
C VAL A 82 13.02 26.45 10.38
N THR A 83 11.83 26.77 9.90
CA THR A 83 11.58 27.97 9.09
C THR A 83 11.12 29.08 10.01
N PHE A 84 11.82 30.22 9.99
CA PHE A 84 11.35 31.45 10.62
C PHE A 84 10.49 32.17 9.58
N GLU A 85 9.18 32.18 9.79
CA GLU A 85 8.26 33.12 9.12
C GLU A 85 8.22 34.45 9.87
#